data_AF-A0A8T1TJG4-F1
#
_entry.id   AF-A0A8T1TJG4-F1
#
_cell.length_a   1.000
_cell.length_b   1.000
_cell.length_c   1.000
_cell.angle_alpha   90.00
_cell.angle_beta   90.00
_cell.angle_gamma   90.00
#
_symmetry.space_group_name_H-M   'P 1'
#
loop_
_entity.id
_entity.type
_entity.pdbx_description
1 polymer ?
#
loop_
_entity_poly.entity_id
_entity_poly.type
_entity_poly.pdbx_seq_one_letter_code
_entity_poly.pdbx_strand_id
1 'polypeptide(L)' 'MGKWMTVDNKRNLIEQSYIKPDMTQTQLAEWARRAFCLRKAPARNTASDIIKNAAKIMEEEYGKGKRRKPLKVKAP' A
#
# COMPACT_ATOMS: atom_id res chain seq x y z
N MET A 1 18.16 -2.32 -6.71
CA MET A 1 17.03 -1.73 -5.95
C MET A 1 15.90 -2.75 -5.91
N GLY A 2 15.33 -3.06 -4.74
CA GLY A 2 14.28 -4.08 -4.63
C GLY A 2 13.00 -3.68 -5.39
N LYS A 3 12.20 -4.66 -5.84
CA LYS A 3 10.91 -4.42 -6.51
C LYS A 3 9.99 -3.66 -5.55
N TRP A 4 9.64 -2.42 -5.89
CA TRP A 4 8.69 -1.59 -5.13
C TRP A 4 7.26 -2.02 -5.48
N MET A 5 6.31 -1.80 -4.55
CA MET A 5 4.89 -2.03 -4.84
C MET A 5 4.38 -1.01 -5.87
N THR A 6 3.75 -1.52 -6.94
CA THR A 6 3.04 -0.71 -7.94
C THR A 6 1.76 -0.12 -7.35
N VAL A 7 1.11 0.78 -8.09
CA VAL A 7 -0.20 1.32 -7.71
C VAL A 7 -1.23 0.20 -7.60
N ASP A 8 -1.24 -0.73 -8.55
CA ASP A 8 -2.19 -1.86 -8.56
C ASP A 8 -1.99 -2.77 -7.35
N ASN A 9 -0.74 -3.03 -6.95
CA ASN A 9 -0.44 -3.80 -5.75
C ASN A 9 -0.99 -3.13 -4.48
N LYS A 10 -1.02 -1.79 -4.43
CA LYS A 10 -1.60 -1.05 -3.30
C LYS A 10 -3.13 -1.15 -3.30
N ARG A 11 -3.77 -1.07 -4.47
CA ARG A 11 -5.23 -1.24 -4.62
C ARG A 11 -5.65 -2.65 -4.19
N ASN A 12 -4.96 -3.69 -4.67
CA ASN A 12 -5.19 -5.08 -4.26
C ASN A 12 -4.98 -5.29 -2.74
N LEU A 13 -4.02 -4.61 -2.12
CA LEU A 13 -3.83 -4.64 -0.66
C LEU A 13 -5.03 -4.03 0.09
N ILE A 14 -5.58 -2.94 -0.43
CA ILE A 14 -6.75 -2.27 0.12
C ILE A 14 -7.98 -3.18 0.00
N GLU A 15 -8.23 -3.77 -1.16
CA GLU A 15 -9.31 -4.74 -1.35
C GLU A 15 -9.20 -5.93 -0.39
N GLN A 16 -8.00 -6.49 -0.24
CA GLN A 16 -7.75 -7.58 0.69
C GLN A 16 -8.07 -7.19 2.14
N SER A 17 -7.80 -5.94 2.54
CA SER A 17 -8.14 -5.44 3.87
C SER A 17 -9.64 -5.32 4.11
N TYR A 18 -10.42 -5.04 3.05
CA TYR A 18 -11.89 -5.02 3.12
C TYR A 18 -12.48 -6.43 3.13
N ILE A 19 -11.89 -7.38 2.39
CA ILE A 19 -12.34 -8.78 2.36
C ILE A 19 -12.03 -9.49 3.70
N LYS A 20 -10.90 -9.17 4.32
CA LYS A 20 -10.46 -9.78 5.59
C LYS A 20 -10.11 -8.71 6.62
N PRO A 21 -11.10 -8.07 7.26
CA PRO A 21 -10.86 -7.05 8.28
C PRO A 21 -10.15 -7.61 9.52
N ASP A 22 -10.23 -8.92 9.76
CA ASP A 22 -9.56 -9.60 10.89
C ASP A 22 -8.04 -9.70 10.72
N MET A 23 -7.50 -9.48 9.51
CA MET A 23 -6.06 -9.52 9.29
C MET A 23 -5.37 -8.28 9.87
N THR A 24 -4.40 -8.52 10.74
CA THR A 24 -3.53 -7.45 11.25
C THR A 24 -2.67 -6.84 10.13
N GLN A 25 -2.22 -5.60 10.32
CA GLN A 25 -1.36 -4.90 9.33
C GLN A 25 -0.06 -5.67 9.02
N THR A 26 0.48 -6.40 10.00
CA THR A 26 1.66 -7.26 9.80
C THR A 26 1.34 -8.47 8.92
N GLN A 27 0.17 -9.09 9.12
CA GLN A 27 -0.29 -10.19 8.27
C GLN A 27 -0.62 -9.73 6.86
N LEU A 28 -1.22 -8.55 6.69
CA LEU A 28 -1.43 -7.92 5.37
C LEU A 28 -0.11 -7.66 4.65
N ALA A 29 0.92 -7.22 5.37
CA ALA A 29 2.25 -7.05 4.80
C ALA A 29 2.89 -8.38 4.37
N GLU A 30 2.80 -9.42 5.19
CA GLU A 30 3.27 -10.76 4.82
C GLU A 30 2.49 -11.35 3.64
N TRP A 31 1.18 -11.12 3.59
CA TRP A 31 0.35 -11.49 2.45
C TRP A 31 0.81 -10.75 1.19
N ALA A 32 1.05 -9.44 1.27
CA ALA A 32 1.52 -8.63 0.13
C ALA A 32 2.87 -9.14 -0.40
N ARG A 33 3.77 -9.58 0.49
CA ARG A 33 5.03 -10.18 0.10
C ARG A 33 4.81 -11.39 -0.80
N ARG A 34 3.91 -12.29 -0.38
CA ARG A 34 3.59 -13.55 -1.07
C ARG A 34 2.80 -13.29 -2.34
N ALA A 35 1.75 -12.47 -2.28
CA ALA A 35 0.85 -12.17 -3.38
C ALA A 35 1.53 -11.43 -4.54
N PHE A 36 2.47 -10.51 -4.24
CA PHE A 36 3.15 -9.71 -5.25
C PHE A 36 4.59 -10.13 -5.54
N CYS A 37 5.01 -11.29 -5.01
CA CYS A 37 6.38 -11.82 -5.12
C CYS A 37 7.45 -10.77 -4.77
N LEU A 38 7.25 -10.03 -3.67
CA LEU A 38 8.19 -9.00 -3.22
C LEU A 38 9.38 -9.66 -2.54
N ARG A 39 10.57 -9.10 -2.76
CA ARG A 39 11.81 -9.57 -2.09
C ARG A 39 11.72 -9.46 -0.56
N LYS A 40 11.00 -8.46 -0.06
CA LYS A 40 10.79 -8.21 1.37
C LYS A 40 9.34 -7.77 1.59
N ALA A 41 8.77 -8.15 2.74
CA ALA A 41 7.48 -7.64 3.15
C ALA A 41 7.54 -6.11 3.32
N PRO A 42 6.48 -5.38 2.93
CA PRO A 42 6.38 -3.97 3.27
C PRO A 42 6.40 -3.80 4.79
N ALA A 43 6.89 -2.67 5.26
CA ALA A 43 6.84 -2.37 6.69
C ALA A 43 5.38 -2.25 7.15
N ARG A 44 5.11 -2.60 8.41
CA ARG A 44 3.77 -2.44 9.02
C ARG A 44 3.23 -1.02 8.81
N ASN A 45 4.08 -0.01 9.01
CA ASN A 45 3.72 1.39 8.83
C ASN A 45 3.32 1.70 7.38
N THR A 46 4.00 1.10 6.39
CA THR A 46 3.63 1.23 4.98
C THR A 46 2.26 0.64 4.68
N ALA A 47 1.95 -0.55 5.22
CA ALA A 47 0.61 -1.14 5.08
C ALA A 47 -0.46 -0.26 5.73
N SER A 48 -0.19 0.28 6.92
CA SER A 48 -1.05 1.25 7.61
C SER A 48 -1.31 2.50 6.77
N ASP A 49 -0.25 3.10 6.22
CA ASP A 49 -0.35 4.32 5.39
C ASP A 49 -1.13 4.08 4.10
N ILE A 50 -1.00 2.90 3.49
CA ILE A 50 -1.78 2.52 2.31
C ILE A 50 -3.27 2.44 2.67
N ILE A 51 -3.62 1.75 3.76
CA ILE A 51 -5.02 1.59 4.18
C ILE A 51 -5.63 2.94 4.58
N LYS A 52 -4.89 3.78 5.32
CA LYS A 52 -5.36 5.13 5.69
C LYS A 52 -5.60 6.04 4.50
N ASN A 53 -4.82 5.87 3.43
CA ASN A 53 -4.98 6.64 2.19
C ASN A 53 -5.78 5.88 1.13
N ALA A 54 -6.57 4.86 1.51
CA ALA A 54 -7.27 3.98 0.58
C ALA A 54 -8.14 4.75 -0.43
N ALA A 55 -8.96 5.70 0.03
CA ALA A 55 -9.80 6.53 -0.83
C ALA A 55 -8.99 7.23 -1.92
N LYS A 56 -7.87 7.85 -1.55
CA LYS A 56 -6.96 8.53 -2.49
C LYS A 56 -6.28 7.55 -3.43
N ILE A 57 -5.96 6.34 -2.99
CA ILE A 57 -5.25 5.32 -3.80
C ILE A 57 -6.18 4.66 -4.84
N MET A 58 -7.46 4.51 -4.49
CA MET A 58 -8.48 3.95 -5.37
C MET A 58 -8.90 4.94 -6.47
N GLU A 59 -8.76 6.25 -6.27
CA GLU A 59 -8.98 7.24 -7.33
C GLU A 59 -8.15 6.92 -8.58
N GLU A 60 -8.78 7.03 -9.75
CA GLU A 60 -8.14 6.69 -11.04
C GLU A 60 -6.95 7.62 -11.35
N GLU A 61 -7.00 8.87 -10.85
CA GLU A 61 -5.94 9.86 -10.92
C GLU A 61 -4.70 9.47 -10.09
N TYR A 62 -4.84 8.53 -9.15
CA TYR A 62 -3.71 8.04 -8.37
C TYR A 62 -2.73 7.28 -9.25
N GLY A 63 -1.63 7.95 -9.64
CA GLY A 63 -0.52 7.33 -10.38
C GLY A 63 -0.43 7.74 -11.85
N LYS A 64 -1.41 8.48 -12.39
CA LYS A 64 -1.36 9.05 -13.75
C LYS A 64 -0.34 10.18 -13.90
N GLY A 65 0.00 10.88 -12.82
CA GLY A 65 1.08 11.87 -12.80
C GLY A 65 2.46 11.25 -12.53
N LYS A 66 3.42 11.41 -13.44
CA LYS A 66 4.84 11.07 -13.21
C LYS A 66 5.30 11.66 -11.86
N ARG A 67 5.80 10.79 -10.95
CA ARG A 67 6.42 11.12 -9.65
C ARG A 67 5.62 12.12 -8.78
N ARG A 68 5.02 11.62 -7.70
CA ARG A 68 4.47 12.50 -6.66
C ARG A 68 5.58 13.35 -6.06
N LYS A 69 5.40 14.68 -6.09
CA LYS A 69 6.03 15.56 -5.09
C LYS A 69 5.71 14.98 -3.70
N PRO A 70 6.67 14.98 -2.77
CA PRO A 70 6.48 14.39 -1.45
C PRO A 70 5.20 14.94 -0.83
N LEU A 71 4.32 14.04 -0.39
CA LEU A 71 3.17 14.42 0.43
C LEU A 71 3.74 15.25 1.58
N LYS A 72 3.34 16.52 1.67
CA LYS A 72 3.79 17.43 2.72
C LYS A 72 3.33 16.83 4.05
N VAL A 73 4.20 16.07 4.67
CA VAL A 73 3.98 15.53 6.01
C VAL A 73 3.95 16.76 6.90
N LYS A 74 2.80 17.06 7.51
CA LYS A 74 2.79 18.01 8.62
C LYS A 74 3.65 17.37 9.71
N ALA A 75 4.87 17.89 9.89
CA ALA A 75 5.69 17.63 11.06
C ALA A 75 4.96 18.20 12.30
N PRO A 76 5.21 17.62 13.50
CA PRO A 76 4.55 18.00 14.75
C PRO A 76 4.73 19.48 15.10
#